data_AF-A0A1K1MU36-F1
#
_entry.id   AF-A0A1K1MU36-F1
#
_cell.length_a   1.000
_cell.length_b   1.000
_cell.length_c   1.000
_cell.angle_alpha   90.00
_cell.angle_beta   90.00
_cell.angle_gamma   90.00
#
_symmetry.space_group_name_H-M   'P 1'
#
loop_
_entity.id
_entity.type
_entity.pdbx_description
1 polymer ?
#
loop_
_entity_poly.entity_id
_entity_poly.type
_entity_poly.pdbx_seq_one_letter_code
_entity_poly.pdbx_strand_id
1 'polypeptide(L)'
;MNEYYYYGLAAMLYLTTCWAFAIIRFFHTCREPKEHRSYIWPDRRLQVMCYLCATILLPYVINPTDKSAWILMKSYFPATYFFYCGMLLLCFFGTVKQWGRWKTVSWIAGIVVIIAMLPPTLNAWLPFQFISDEGMQFWQILITVASVTMMAFSGLAIWQVWNWIREARDANYSNPEDFPVDYARRVWLMPVVLTFLVWPAYLLDSPLWMAIMHVLLAIFNMVLLNTVLPAWRRAIMVPSAVDNDSEELDVQQEAFEIEERTRLIAEEIDRYVVGLQAFLDPHLKIDDVVAHTSYSRTYVSQTFQRCYGSFAAYVNGQRLAYYEQYVVDHPDETMESAALASGFPSYNVYYRTKHKK
;
A
#
# COMPACT_ATOMS: atom_id res chain seq x y z
N MET A 1 5.71 41.32 -18.91
CA MET A 1 4.34 40.74 -18.81
C MET A 1 4.21 39.36 -19.47
N ASN A 2 4.95 39.03 -20.55
CA ASN A 2 4.79 37.74 -21.23
C ASN A 2 5.39 36.51 -20.54
N GLU A 3 6.57 36.60 -19.90
CA GLU A 3 7.24 35.39 -19.36
C GLU A 3 6.55 34.83 -18.11
N TYR A 4 6.10 35.69 -17.20
CA TYR A 4 5.45 35.26 -15.95
C TYR A 4 4.08 34.61 -16.15
N TYR A 5 3.40 34.92 -17.26
CA TYR A 5 2.13 34.27 -17.62
C TYR A 5 2.28 32.76 -17.79
N TYR A 6 3.40 32.31 -18.40
CA TYR A 6 3.66 30.88 -18.61
C TYR A 6 3.90 30.11 -17.30
N TYR A 7 4.45 30.76 -16.27
CA TYR A 7 4.65 30.13 -14.95
C TYR A 7 3.33 29.86 -14.24
N GLY A 8 2.41 30.83 -14.26
CA GLY A 8 1.05 30.65 -13.75
C GLY A 8 0.28 29.58 -14.53
N LEU A 9 0.44 29.55 -15.85
CA LEU A 9 -0.18 28.54 -16.72
C LEU A 9 0.33 27.12 -16.44
N ALA A 10 1.63 26.94 -16.24
CA ALA A 10 2.21 25.64 -15.87
C ALA A 10 1.70 25.15 -14.52
N ALA A 11 1.62 26.04 -13.52
CA ALA A 11 1.02 25.72 -12.23
C ALA A 11 -0.47 25.37 -12.34
N MET A 12 -1.23 26.08 -13.19
CA MET A 12 -2.63 25.76 -13.46
C MET A 12 -2.79 24.39 -14.12
N LEU A 13 -1.92 24.04 -15.09
CA LEU A 13 -1.91 22.71 -15.70
C LEU A 13 -1.75 21.62 -14.62
N TYR A 14 -0.79 21.78 -13.71
CA TYR A 14 -0.64 20.86 -12.59
C TYR A 14 -1.92 20.78 -11.72
N LEU A 15 -2.48 21.91 -11.29
CA LEU A 15 -3.71 21.93 -10.48
C LEU A 15 -4.89 21.25 -11.17
N THR A 16 -5.08 21.50 -12.47
CA THR A 16 -6.15 20.85 -13.23
C THR A 16 -6.00 19.33 -13.26
N THR A 17 -4.77 18.80 -13.41
CA THR A 17 -4.53 17.36 -13.30
C THR A 17 -4.77 16.83 -11.88
N CYS A 18 -4.48 17.61 -10.84
CA CYS A 18 -4.77 17.23 -9.46
C CYS A 18 -6.28 17.14 -9.20
N TRP A 19 -7.04 18.13 -9.66
CA TRP A 19 -8.50 18.11 -9.55
C TRP A 19 -9.12 16.99 -10.38
N ALA A 20 -8.65 16.78 -11.61
CA ALA A 20 -9.09 15.67 -12.45
C ALA A 20 -8.80 14.32 -11.77
N PHE A 21 -7.59 14.13 -11.21
CA PHE A 21 -7.23 12.95 -10.43
C PHE A 21 -8.22 12.75 -9.28
N ALA A 22 -8.44 13.78 -8.46
CA ALA A 22 -9.33 13.71 -7.30
C ALA A 22 -10.78 13.37 -7.69
N ILE A 23 -11.31 14.03 -8.72
CA ILE A 23 -12.68 13.80 -9.22
C ILE A 23 -12.82 12.38 -9.76
N ILE A 24 -11.93 11.96 -10.66
CA ILE A 24 -11.96 10.62 -11.23
C ILE A 24 -11.82 9.60 -10.11
N ARG A 25 -10.88 9.79 -9.18
CA ARG A 25 -10.65 8.83 -8.09
C ARG A 25 -11.81 8.75 -7.10
N PHE A 26 -12.56 9.85 -6.91
CA PHE A 26 -13.74 9.89 -6.06
C PHE A 26 -14.93 9.14 -6.69
N PHE A 27 -15.22 9.40 -7.96
CA PHE A 27 -16.38 8.84 -8.65
C PHE A 27 -16.13 7.47 -9.29
N HIS A 28 -14.92 7.22 -9.77
CA HIS A 28 -14.57 5.99 -10.47
C HIS A 28 -14.18 4.87 -9.50
N THR A 29 -14.98 3.82 -9.51
CA THR A 29 -14.64 2.50 -8.96
C THR A 29 -14.97 1.49 -10.04
N CYS A 30 -13.97 0.77 -10.55
CA CYS A 30 -14.17 -0.23 -11.61
C CYS A 30 -15.24 -1.25 -11.20
N ARG A 31 -16.44 -1.20 -11.80
CA ARG A 31 -17.51 -2.22 -11.85
C ARG A 31 -17.52 -3.32 -10.74
N GLU A 32 -17.53 -2.94 -9.47
CA GLU A 32 -17.59 -3.86 -8.33
C GLU A 32 -18.69 -3.45 -7.34
N PRO A 33 -19.23 -4.37 -6.50
CA PRO A 33 -20.25 -4.04 -5.50
C PRO A 33 -19.77 -2.92 -4.59
N LYS A 34 -20.65 -1.96 -4.29
CA LYS A 34 -20.31 -0.76 -3.49
C LYS A 34 -19.74 -1.10 -2.09
N GLU A 35 -20.01 -2.31 -1.60
CA GLU A 35 -19.73 -2.79 -0.24
C GLU A 35 -18.25 -3.11 0.02
N HIS A 36 -17.43 -3.38 -1.01
CA HIS A 36 -16.03 -3.80 -0.81
C HIS A 36 -14.98 -2.73 -1.18
N ARG A 37 -15.38 -1.48 -1.41
CA ARG A 37 -14.49 -0.39 -1.90
C ARG A 37 -13.30 -0.09 -0.98
N SER A 38 -13.51 -0.13 0.34
CA SER A 38 -12.46 0.11 1.34
C SER A 38 -11.43 -1.02 1.39
N TYR A 39 -11.82 -2.23 0.99
CA TYR A 39 -10.93 -3.36 0.90
C TYR A 39 -10.06 -3.26 -0.35
N ILE A 40 -10.65 -3.02 -1.53
CA ILE A 40 -9.90 -2.99 -2.81
C ILE A 40 -8.96 -1.78 -2.87
N TRP A 41 -9.43 -0.63 -2.39
CA TRP A 41 -8.70 0.64 -2.43
C TRP A 41 -8.74 1.36 -1.07
N PRO A 42 -7.98 0.86 -0.08
CA PRO A 42 -7.98 1.41 1.28
C PRO A 42 -7.57 2.88 1.36
N ASP A 43 -6.66 3.31 0.50
CA ASP A 43 -6.09 4.66 0.45
C ASP A 43 -6.86 5.63 -0.45
N ARG A 44 -7.93 5.19 -1.14
CA ARG A 44 -8.65 6.00 -2.14
C ARG A 44 -9.07 7.38 -1.63
N ARG A 45 -9.71 7.43 -0.46
CA ARG A 45 -10.17 8.71 0.13
C ARG A 45 -9.00 9.62 0.46
N LEU A 46 -7.88 9.03 0.86
CA LEU A 46 -6.67 9.76 1.21
C LEU A 46 -6.00 10.34 -0.04
N GLN A 47 -5.95 9.57 -1.14
CA GLN A 47 -5.50 10.07 -2.44
C GLN A 47 -6.32 11.30 -2.88
N VAL A 48 -7.65 11.21 -2.81
CA VAL A 48 -8.54 12.35 -3.14
C VAL A 48 -8.21 13.57 -2.29
N MET A 49 -8.04 13.39 -0.97
CA MET A 49 -7.69 14.48 -0.06
C MET A 49 -6.34 15.11 -0.40
N CYS A 50 -5.28 14.32 -0.57
CA CYS A 50 -3.93 14.80 -0.93
C CYS A 50 -3.95 15.62 -2.22
N TYR A 51 -4.67 15.15 -3.24
CA TYR A 51 -4.75 15.83 -4.52
C TYR A 51 -5.60 17.11 -4.47
N LEU A 52 -6.62 17.18 -3.62
CA LEU A 52 -7.37 18.42 -3.38
C LEU A 52 -6.56 19.45 -2.57
N CYS A 53 -5.66 19.00 -1.69
CA CYS A 53 -4.79 19.92 -0.92
C CYS A 53 -3.90 20.79 -1.81
N ALA A 54 -3.59 20.39 -3.05
CA ALA A 54 -2.83 21.22 -3.99
C ALA A 54 -3.54 22.56 -4.30
N THR A 55 -4.85 22.66 -4.09
CA THR A 55 -5.65 23.88 -4.28
C THR A 55 -5.11 25.09 -3.49
N ILE A 56 -4.37 24.85 -2.40
CA ILE A 56 -3.74 25.95 -1.64
C ILE A 56 -2.73 26.75 -2.48
N LEU A 57 -2.27 26.23 -3.61
CA LEU A 57 -1.30 26.88 -4.51
C LEU A 57 -1.92 27.91 -5.47
N LEU A 58 -3.25 28.10 -5.44
CA LEU A 58 -3.94 29.08 -6.28
C LEU A 58 -3.36 30.50 -6.27
N PRO A 59 -2.86 31.05 -5.14
CA PRO A 59 -2.26 32.39 -5.15
C PRO A 59 -1.13 32.53 -6.18
N TYR A 60 -0.33 31.49 -6.40
CA TYR A 60 0.76 31.50 -7.38
C TYR A 60 0.25 31.45 -8.83
N VAL A 61 -0.87 30.78 -9.08
CA VAL A 61 -1.51 30.77 -10.40
C VAL A 61 -2.03 32.16 -10.75
N ILE A 62 -2.64 32.84 -9.77
CA ILE A 62 -3.24 34.17 -9.96
C ILE A 62 -2.15 35.24 -10.10
N ASN A 63 -1.12 35.19 -9.25
CA ASN A 63 -0.02 36.13 -9.29
C ASN A 63 1.34 35.45 -9.07
N PRO A 64 1.98 34.92 -10.13
CA PRO A 64 3.27 34.24 -10.03
C PRO A 64 4.44 35.19 -9.70
N THR A 65 4.22 36.51 -9.73
CA THR A 65 5.23 37.51 -9.32
C THR A 65 5.19 37.83 -7.84
N ASP A 66 4.15 37.41 -7.13
CA ASP A 66 4.04 37.65 -5.70
C ASP A 66 5.04 36.81 -4.90
N LYS A 67 5.74 37.47 -3.98
CA LYS A 67 6.80 36.85 -3.17
C LYS A 67 6.26 35.80 -2.22
N SER A 68 5.11 36.05 -1.57
CA SER A 68 4.49 35.09 -0.66
C SER A 68 3.98 33.86 -1.40
N ALA A 69 3.36 34.06 -2.56
CA ALA A 69 2.91 32.99 -3.44
C ALA A 69 4.08 32.13 -3.95
N TRP A 70 5.21 32.75 -4.31
CA TRP A 70 6.43 32.03 -4.69
C TRP A 70 6.97 31.16 -3.54
N ILE A 71 7.05 31.72 -2.32
CA ILE A 71 7.53 31.00 -1.14
C ILE A 71 6.62 29.80 -0.84
N LEU A 72 5.30 29.99 -0.87
CA LEU A 72 4.34 28.89 -0.72
C LEU A 72 4.57 27.82 -1.78
N MET A 73 4.68 28.22 -3.05
CA MET A 73 4.84 27.30 -4.17
C MET A 73 6.11 26.44 -4.04
N LYS A 74 7.27 27.07 -3.83
CA LYS A 74 8.53 26.33 -3.73
C LYS A 74 8.59 25.43 -2.50
N SER A 75 8.01 25.85 -1.38
CA SER A 75 8.00 25.08 -0.14
C SER A 75 7.02 23.90 -0.15
N TYR A 76 5.95 23.98 -0.93
CA TYR A 76 4.88 22.97 -0.92
C TYR A 76 5.37 21.58 -1.31
N PHE A 77 6.10 21.46 -2.42
CA PHE A 77 6.51 20.16 -2.95
C PHE A 77 7.41 19.38 -1.99
N PRO A 78 8.57 19.89 -1.53
CA PRO A 78 9.44 19.15 -0.63
C PRO A 78 8.79 18.83 0.72
N ALA A 79 7.87 19.68 1.21
CA ALA A 79 7.18 19.42 2.47
C ALA A 79 6.06 18.37 2.34
N THR A 80 5.31 18.38 1.24
CA THR A 80 4.08 17.58 1.12
C THR A 80 4.24 16.31 0.30
N TYR A 81 5.09 16.28 -0.73
CA TYR A 81 5.17 15.14 -1.65
C TYR A 81 5.71 13.87 -0.98
N PHE A 82 6.80 13.99 -0.23
CA PHE A 82 7.36 12.85 0.49
C PHE A 82 6.41 12.36 1.59
N PHE A 83 5.69 13.29 2.23
CA PHE A 83 4.64 12.94 3.16
C PHE A 83 3.51 12.15 2.48
N TYR A 84 2.96 12.64 1.37
CA TYR A 84 1.90 11.96 0.62
C TYR A 84 2.37 10.58 0.17
N CYS A 85 3.58 10.47 -0.37
CA CYS A 85 4.18 9.20 -0.78
C CYS A 85 4.24 8.19 0.38
N GLY A 86 4.88 8.55 1.49
CA GLY A 86 5.01 7.65 2.64
C GLY A 86 3.65 7.29 3.24
N MET A 87 2.76 8.27 3.37
CA MET A 87 1.43 8.07 3.93
C MET A 87 0.56 7.16 3.04
N LEU A 88 0.56 7.33 1.72
CA LEU A 88 -0.22 6.50 0.80
C LEU A 88 0.31 5.06 0.76
N LEU A 89 1.64 4.88 0.70
CA LEU A 89 2.25 3.55 0.77
C LEU A 89 1.86 2.83 2.07
N LEU A 90 2.02 3.50 3.21
CA LEU A 90 1.71 2.93 4.52
C LEU A 90 0.20 2.73 4.72
N CYS A 91 -0.64 3.63 4.23
CA CYS A 91 -2.09 3.48 4.29
C CYS A 91 -2.54 2.26 3.49
N PHE A 92 -2.06 2.12 2.26
CA PHE A 92 -2.45 1.00 1.41
C PHE A 92 -1.92 -0.32 1.97
N PHE A 93 -0.59 -0.48 2.01
CA PHE A 93 0.02 -1.76 2.36
C PHE A 93 -0.07 -2.07 3.86
N GLY A 94 -0.05 -1.04 4.72
CA GLY A 94 -0.27 -1.23 6.15
C GLY A 94 -1.70 -1.64 6.47
N THR A 95 -2.71 -1.19 5.71
CA THR A 95 -4.09 -1.70 5.85
C THR A 95 -4.19 -3.13 5.35
N VAL A 96 -3.58 -3.46 4.20
CA VAL A 96 -3.52 -4.84 3.68
C VAL A 96 -2.86 -5.77 4.70
N LYS A 97 -1.79 -5.33 5.35
CA LYS A 97 -1.04 -6.10 6.35
C LYS A 97 -1.60 -5.98 7.77
N GLN A 98 -2.75 -5.31 7.94
CA GLN A 98 -3.39 -5.04 9.24
C GLN A 98 -2.44 -4.41 10.28
N TRP A 99 -1.42 -3.69 9.82
CA TRP A 99 -0.35 -3.15 10.64
C TRP A 99 -0.73 -1.78 11.22
N GLY A 100 -1.58 -1.75 12.25
CA GLY A 100 -2.20 -0.52 12.77
C GLY A 100 -1.25 0.63 13.16
N ARG A 101 0.03 0.36 13.42
CA ARG A 101 1.05 1.39 13.76
C ARG A 101 1.21 2.46 12.67
N TRP A 102 0.91 2.14 11.41
CA TRP A 102 1.00 3.10 10.32
C TRP A 102 0.18 4.38 10.55
N LYS A 103 -0.97 4.25 11.23
CA LYS A 103 -1.88 5.38 11.50
C LYS A 103 -1.19 6.42 12.37
N THR A 104 -0.61 5.99 13.49
CA THR A 104 0.05 6.89 14.45
C THR A 104 1.23 7.61 13.80
N VAL A 105 2.09 6.88 13.07
CA VAL A 105 3.25 7.48 12.39
C VAL A 105 2.80 8.49 11.34
N SER A 106 1.77 8.16 10.55
CA SER A 106 1.23 9.06 9.51
C SER A 106 0.56 10.30 10.10
N TRP A 107 -0.13 10.17 11.24
CA TRP A 107 -0.74 11.32 11.94
C TRP A 107 0.32 12.30 12.45
N ILE A 108 1.38 11.81 13.08
CA ILE A 108 2.50 12.65 13.54
C ILE A 108 3.13 13.37 12.35
N ALA A 109 3.42 12.65 11.26
CA ALA A 109 3.95 13.24 10.04
C ALA A 109 3.02 14.31 9.46
N GLY A 110 1.70 14.06 9.45
CA GLY A 110 0.70 15.01 8.98
C GLY A 110 0.67 16.30 9.80
N ILE A 111 0.78 16.21 11.13
CA ILE A 111 0.84 17.39 12.02
C ILE A 111 2.08 18.23 11.69
N VAL A 112 3.25 17.60 11.51
CA VAL A 112 4.49 18.30 11.15
C VAL A 112 4.33 19.07 9.84
N VAL A 113 3.73 18.45 8.82
CA VAL A 113 3.51 19.07 7.50
C VAL A 113 2.51 20.23 7.59
N ILE A 114 1.42 20.05 8.33
CA ILE A 114 0.42 21.12 8.54
C ILE A 114 1.08 22.32 9.23
N ILE A 115 1.84 22.10 10.30
CA ILE A 115 2.54 23.17 11.01
C ILE A 115 3.51 23.88 10.07
N ALA A 116 4.33 23.14 9.31
CA ALA A 116 5.31 23.72 8.39
C ALA A 116 4.66 24.56 7.27
N MET A 117 3.54 24.10 6.71
CA MET A 117 2.88 24.74 5.58
C MET A 117 1.86 25.81 5.96
N LEU A 118 1.41 25.87 7.21
CA LEU A 118 0.39 26.83 7.63
C LEU A 118 0.86 28.28 7.43
N PRO A 119 2.04 28.73 7.90
CA PRO A 119 2.45 30.12 7.73
C PRO A 119 2.64 30.60 6.29
N PRO A 120 3.34 29.88 5.38
CA PRO A 120 3.44 30.33 4.00
C PRO A 120 2.08 30.33 3.29
N THR A 121 1.15 29.43 3.68
CA THR A 121 -0.21 29.43 3.15
C THR A 121 -0.98 30.68 3.58
N LEU A 122 -0.96 31.00 4.87
CA LEU A 122 -1.63 32.20 5.39
C LEU A 122 -1.05 33.48 4.76
N ASN A 123 0.28 33.57 4.63
CA ASN A 123 0.94 34.76 4.08
C ASN A 123 0.66 34.97 2.58
N ALA A 124 0.34 33.92 1.83
CA ALA A 124 0.00 34.01 0.41
C ALA A 124 -1.49 34.26 0.15
N TRP A 125 -2.37 33.79 1.04
CA TRP A 125 -3.82 33.91 0.88
C TRP A 125 -4.40 35.17 1.54
N LEU A 126 -3.79 35.66 2.61
CA LEU A 126 -4.27 36.84 3.31
C LEU A 126 -3.70 38.12 2.68
N PRO A 127 -4.49 39.20 2.61
CA PRO A 127 -4.03 40.47 2.02
C PRO A 127 -3.03 41.22 2.92
N PHE A 128 -2.81 40.76 4.15
CA PHE A 128 -1.84 41.31 5.09
C PHE A 128 -0.73 40.31 5.37
N GLN A 129 0.46 40.80 5.69
CA GLN A 129 1.59 39.94 6.05
C GLN A 129 1.37 39.32 7.43
N PHE A 130 1.19 37.99 7.46
CA PHE A 130 1.05 37.22 8.70
C PHE A 130 2.38 37.09 9.44
N ILE A 131 3.48 36.96 8.68
CA ILE A 131 4.85 36.91 9.19
C ILE A 131 5.70 37.91 8.38
N SER A 132 6.62 38.58 9.06
CA SER A 132 7.59 39.49 8.41
C SER A 132 8.50 38.74 7.44
N ASP A 133 9.07 39.45 6.47
CA ASP A 133 9.99 38.84 5.50
C ASP A 133 11.18 38.12 6.15
N GLU A 134 11.76 38.69 7.21
CA GLU A 134 12.84 38.07 7.99
C GLU A 134 12.36 36.81 8.73
N GLY A 135 11.17 36.85 9.33
CA GLY A 135 10.56 35.68 9.97
C GLY A 135 10.29 34.55 8.97
N MET A 136 9.92 34.89 7.74
CA MET A 136 9.68 33.91 6.67
C MET A 136 10.97 33.25 6.20
N GLN A 137 12.10 33.97 6.19
CA GLN A 137 13.41 33.37 5.89
C GLN A 137 13.81 32.34 6.96
N PHE A 138 13.62 32.67 8.25
CA PHE A 138 13.83 31.69 9.32
C PHE A 138 12.89 30.48 9.18
N TRP A 139 11.63 30.73 8.84
CA TRP A 139 10.64 29.66 8.64
C TRP A 139 11.00 28.71 7.50
N GLN A 140 11.67 29.18 6.44
CA GLN A 140 12.16 28.32 5.36
C GLN A 140 13.20 27.30 5.83
N ILE A 141 13.97 27.61 6.88
CA ILE A 141 14.89 26.63 7.50
C ILE A 141 14.06 25.50 8.13
N LEU A 142 13.00 25.84 8.88
CA LEU A 142 12.10 24.85 9.48
C LEU A 142 11.38 24.01 8.43
N ILE A 143 10.94 24.61 7.32
CA ILE A 143 10.36 23.89 6.18
C ILE A 143 11.37 22.91 5.58
N THR A 144 12.63 23.32 5.45
CA THR A 144 13.69 22.45 4.91
C THR A 144 13.92 21.26 5.85
N VAL A 145 14.00 21.49 7.16
CA VAL A 145 14.11 20.42 8.17
C VAL A 145 12.90 19.47 8.12
N ALA A 146 11.68 20.01 8.05
CA ALA A 146 10.46 19.23 7.90
C ALA A 146 10.47 18.39 6.62
N SER A 147 10.93 18.97 5.50
CA SER A 147 11.02 18.29 4.20
C SER A 147 12.00 17.12 4.22
N VAL A 148 13.19 17.31 4.81
CA VAL A 148 14.17 16.22 5.02
C VAL A 148 13.58 15.13 5.92
N THR A 149 12.85 15.52 6.96
CA THR A 149 12.15 14.58 7.85
C THR A 149 11.09 13.78 7.11
N MET A 150 10.31 14.41 6.22
CA MET A 150 9.32 13.73 5.38
C MET A 150 9.96 12.80 4.35
N MET A 151 11.13 13.18 3.81
CA MET A 151 11.92 12.30 2.95
C MET A 151 12.39 11.04 3.71
N ALA A 152 12.86 11.19 4.95
CA ALA A 152 13.21 10.06 5.81
C ALA A 152 11.99 9.18 6.13
N PHE A 153 10.83 9.79 6.45
CA PHE A 153 9.57 9.08 6.64
C PHE A 153 9.16 8.29 5.39
N SER A 154 9.25 8.89 4.20
CA SER A 154 9.00 8.18 2.94
C SER A 154 9.99 7.04 2.74
N GLY A 155 11.27 7.23 3.08
CA GLY A 155 12.28 6.17 3.05
C GLY A 155 11.94 4.97 3.95
N LEU A 156 11.44 5.24 5.17
CA LEU A 156 10.95 4.20 6.08
C LEU A 156 9.73 3.45 5.51
N ALA A 157 8.79 4.18 4.88
CA ALA A 157 7.65 3.57 4.21
C ALA A 157 8.09 2.65 3.06
N ILE A 158 9.02 3.11 2.23
CA ILE A 158 9.63 2.33 1.14
C ILE A 158 10.28 1.07 1.68
N TRP A 159 11.12 1.20 2.72
CA TRP A 159 11.79 0.07 3.37
C TRP A 159 10.79 -0.94 3.94
N GLN A 160 9.71 -0.47 4.57
CA GLN A 160 8.67 -1.33 5.11
C GLN A 160 7.92 -2.09 4.01
N VAL A 161 7.56 -1.41 2.92
CA VAL A 161 6.91 -2.05 1.75
C VAL A 161 7.84 -3.06 1.09
N TRP A 162 9.13 -2.74 0.96
CA TRP A 162 10.15 -3.67 0.46
C TRP A 162 10.23 -4.95 1.30
N ASN A 163 10.22 -4.83 2.63
CA ASN A 163 10.18 -5.99 3.52
C ASN A 163 8.93 -6.85 3.30
N TRP A 164 7.77 -6.23 3.09
CA TRP A 164 6.54 -6.97 2.77
C TRP A 164 6.57 -7.63 1.39
N ILE A 165 7.18 -7.00 0.38
CA ILE A 165 7.42 -7.62 -0.93
C ILE A 165 8.31 -8.87 -0.77
N ARG A 166 9.37 -8.78 0.06
CA ARG A 166 10.26 -9.91 0.34
C ARG A 166 9.54 -11.03 1.07
N GLU A 167 8.76 -10.73 2.09
CA GLU A 167 7.96 -11.71 2.84
C GLU A 167 6.94 -12.43 1.95
N ALA A 168 6.30 -11.72 1.01
CA ALA A 168 5.34 -12.30 0.07
C ALA A 168 6.00 -13.28 -0.92
N ARG A 169 7.28 -13.09 -1.26
CA ARG A 169 8.02 -14.00 -2.14
C ARG A 169 8.26 -15.37 -1.50
N ASP A 170 8.38 -15.43 -0.17
CA ASP A 170 8.80 -16.64 0.55
C ASP A 170 7.60 -17.57 0.89
N ALA A 171 6.53 -17.56 0.08
CA ALA A 171 5.31 -18.39 0.19
C ALA A 171 4.69 -18.48 1.59
N ASN A 172 4.76 -17.37 2.35
CA ASN A 172 4.41 -17.35 3.77
C ASN A 172 2.89 -17.46 4.06
N TYR A 173 2.05 -17.31 3.03
CA TYR A 173 0.61 -17.17 3.14
C TYR A 173 -0.12 -18.42 2.67
N SER A 174 -1.21 -18.77 3.36
CA SER A 174 -2.14 -19.82 2.91
C SER A 174 -2.93 -19.39 1.66
N ASN A 175 -2.97 -18.08 1.38
CA ASN A 175 -3.54 -17.50 0.18
C ASN A 175 -2.48 -16.67 -0.59
N PRO A 176 -2.07 -17.06 -1.80
CA PRO A 176 -1.05 -16.34 -2.58
C PRO A 176 -1.46 -14.93 -3.02
N GLU A 177 -2.74 -14.57 -2.93
CA GLU A 177 -3.29 -13.28 -3.37
C GLU A 177 -3.49 -12.27 -2.23
N ASP A 178 -3.04 -12.58 -1.00
CA ASP A 178 -3.24 -11.72 0.18
C ASP A 178 -2.46 -10.39 0.12
N PHE A 179 -1.33 -10.36 -0.59
CA PHE A 179 -0.52 -9.16 -0.79
C PHE A 179 -0.37 -8.83 -2.28
N PRO A 180 -0.78 -7.64 -2.76
CA PRO A 180 -0.72 -7.28 -4.18
C PRO A 180 0.71 -6.90 -4.60
N VAL A 181 1.57 -7.91 -4.80
CA VAL A 181 3.00 -7.76 -5.11
C VAL A 181 3.22 -6.94 -6.38
N ASP A 182 2.43 -7.15 -7.42
CA ASP A 182 2.61 -6.44 -8.70
C ASP A 182 2.34 -4.95 -8.58
N TYR A 183 1.34 -4.58 -7.77
CA TYR A 183 1.10 -3.17 -7.43
C TYR A 183 2.28 -2.61 -6.66
N ALA A 184 2.71 -3.30 -5.61
CA ALA A 184 3.82 -2.89 -4.75
C ALA A 184 5.07 -2.61 -5.58
N ARG A 185 5.44 -3.50 -6.51
CA ARG A 185 6.58 -3.36 -7.42
C ARG A 185 6.49 -2.14 -8.34
N ARG A 186 5.29 -1.70 -8.72
CA ARG A 186 5.09 -0.51 -9.56
C ARG A 186 5.19 0.80 -8.79
N VAL A 187 4.76 0.83 -7.53
CA VAL A 187 4.61 2.09 -6.77
C VAL A 187 5.71 2.36 -5.75
N TRP A 188 6.40 1.33 -5.25
CA TRP A 188 7.34 1.49 -4.12
C TRP A 188 8.53 2.43 -4.40
N LEU A 189 8.98 2.55 -5.67
CA LEU A 189 10.07 3.46 -6.06
C LEU A 189 9.61 4.85 -6.52
N MET A 190 8.31 5.10 -6.64
CA MET A 190 7.80 6.42 -7.04
C MET A 190 8.37 7.58 -6.22
N PRO A 191 8.55 7.49 -4.88
CA PRO A 191 9.09 8.61 -4.12
C PRO A 191 10.54 8.95 -4.49
N VAL A 192 11.34 7.95 -4.89
CA VAL A 192 12.74 8.14 -5.33
C VAL A 192 12.78 8.92 -6.64
N VAL A 193 11.89 8.59 -7.59
CA VAL A 193 11.77 9.32 -8.86
C VAL A 193 11.38 10.78 -8.59
N LEU A 194 10.44 11.01 -7.68
CA LEU A 194 10.00 12.36 -7.31
C LEU A 194 11.10 13.16 -6.60
N THR A 195 12.02 12.54 -5.87
CA THR A 195 13.17 13.23 -5.25
C THR A 195 13.98 14.02 -6.28
N PHE A 196 14.28 13.40 -7.41
CA PHE A 196 15.06 14.04 -8.49
C PHE A 196 14.29 15.16 -9.20
N LEU A 197 12.96 15.18 -9.10
CA LEU A 197 12.13 16.25 -9.65
C LEU A 197 11.95 17.41 -8.68
N VAL A 198 11.74 17.13 -7.40
CA VAL A 198 11.34 18.12 -6.38
C VAL A 198 12.52 18.96 -5.89
N TRP A 199 13.65 18.33 -5.56
CA TRP A 199 14.78 19.04 -4.94
C TRP A 199 15.44 20.08 -5.85
N PRO A 200 15.69 19.82 -7.14
CA PRO A 200 16.27 20.85 -8.02
C PRO A 200 15.40 22.10 -8.12
N ALA A 201 14.07 21.95 -8.18
CA ALA A 201 13.14 23.08 -8.24
C ALA A 201 13.19 23.94 -6.96
N TYR A 202 13.40 23.32 -5.79
CA TYR A 202 13.55 24.02 -4.52
C TYR A 202 14.92 24.69 -4.36
N LEU A 203 16.01 23.99 -4.72
CA LEU A 203 17.38 24.44 -4.50
C LEU A 203 17.84 25.50 -5.49
N LEU A 204 17.39 25.42 -6.75
CA LEU A 204 17.78 26.37 -7.80
C LEU A 204 17.03 27.70 -7.72
N ASP A 205 16.00 27.80 -6.87
CA ASP A 205 15.12 28.97 -6.70
C ASP A 205 14.69 29.61 -8.03
N SER A 206 14.45 28.77 -9.05
CA SER A 206 14.24 29.19 -10.43
C SER A 206 12.79 28.96 -10.88
N PRO A 207 12.05 30.03 -11.27
CA PRO A 207 10.68 29.90 -11.78
C PRO A 207 10.56 29.03 -13.03
N LEU A 208 11.58 29.04 -13.90
CA LEU A 208 11.62 28.22 -15.11
C LEU A 208 11.68 26.72 -14.76
N TRP A 209 12.60 26.33 -13.87
CA TRP A 209 12.70 24.95 -13.40
C TRP A 209 11.42 24.50 -12.71
N MET A 210 10.81 25.39 -11.92
CA MET A 210 9.53 25.13 -11.28
C MET A 210 8.42 24.89 -12.32
N ALA A 211 8.35 25.68 -13.39
CA ALA A 211 7.37 25.47 -14.46
C ALA A 211 7.57 24.14 -15.21
N ILE A 212 8.81 23.79 -15.53
CA ILE A 212 9.14 22.47 -16.12
C ILE A 212 8.67 21.35 -15.18
N MET A 213 8.95 21.49 -13.89
CA MET A 213 8.58 20.52 -12.87
C MET A 213 7.06 20.37 -12.76
N HIS A 214 6.28 21.44 -12.82
CA HIS A 214 4.81 21.36 -12.88
C HIS A 214 4.28 20.56 -14.08
N VAL A 215 4.88 20.72 -15.27
CA VAL A 215 4.51 19.95 -16.46
C VAL A 215 4.83 18.46 -16.26
N LEU A 216 6.01 18.15 -15.72
CA LEU A 216 6.40 16.77 -15.42
C LEU A 216 5.49 16.14 -14.36
N LEU A 217 5.10 16.90 -13.33
CA LEU A 217 4.15 16.45 -12.31
C LEU A 217 2.74 16.25 -12.86
N ALA A 218 2.30 17.08 -13.80
CA ALA A 218 1.02 16.89 -14.48
C ALA A 218 0.99 15.57 -15.28
N ILE A 219 2.09 15.23 -15.98
CA ILE A 219 2.25 13.94 -16.65
C ILE A 219 2.28 12.80 -15.63
N PHE A 220 3.05 12.97 -14.55
CA PHE A 220 3.14 11.98 -13.47
C PHE A 220 1.77 11.69 -12.86
N ASN A 221 0.93 12.69 -12.63
CA ASN A 221 -0.43 12.52 -12.12
C ASN A 221 -1.27 11.61 -13.02
N MET A 222 -1.14 11.76 -14.34
CA MET A 222 -1.84 10.88 -15.30
C MET A 222 -1.31 9.44 -15.24
N VAL A 223 0.01 9.26 -15.17
CA VAL A 223 0.63 7.93 -15.05
C VAL A 223 0.23 7.26 -13.73
N LEU A 224 0.27 8.00 -12.62
CA LEU A 224 -0.14 7.51 -11.31
C LEU A 224 -1.62 7.15 -11.31
N LEU A 225 -2.49 7.98 -11.88
CA LEU A 225 -3.92 7.70 -11.97
C LEU A 225 -4.16 6.36 -12.67
N ASN A 226 -3.54 6.15 -13.84
CA ASN A 226 -3.61 4.88 -14.56
C ASN A 226 -3.06 3.70 -13.75
N THR A 227 -2.09 3.94 -12.87
CA THR A 227 -1.51 2.91 -12.00
C THR A 227 -2.40 2.57 -10.81
N VAL A 228 -3.12 3.53 -10.21
CA VAL A 228 -3.95 3.30 -9.01
C VAL A 228 -5.40 2.94 -9.31
N LEU A 229 -5.87 3.18 -10.54
CA LEU A 229 -7.24 2.87 -10.97
C LEU A 229 -7.57 1.36 -10.99
N PRO A 230 -6.67 0.47 -11.47
CA PRO A 230 -6.92 -0.97 -11.44
C PRO A 230 -7.24 -1.46 -10.03
N ALA A 231 -8.12 -2.46 -9.95
CA ALA A 231 -8.41 -3.15 -8.71
C ALA A 231 -7.32 -4.20 -8.46
N TRP A 232 -6.20 -3.77 -7.86
CA TRP A 232 -5.04 -4.62 -7.57
C TRP A 232 -5.32 -5.80 -6.65
N ARG A 233 -6.48 -5.79 -5.99
CA ARG A 233 -6.98 -6.85 -5.13
C ARG A 233 -8.19 -7.59 -5.75
N ARG A 234 -8.41 -7.44 -7.07
CA ARG A 234 -9.51 -8.09 -7.81
C ARG A 234 -9.27 -9.56 -8.11
N ALA A 235 -8.04 -10.06 -8.11
CA ALA A 235 -7.78 -11.50 -8.29
C ALA A 235 -8.53 -12.33 -7.22
N ILE A 236 -8.68 -11.73 -6.03
CA ILE A 236 -9.50 -12.23 -4.90
C ILE A 236 -10.97 -12.43 -5.31
N MET A 237 -11.44 -11.74 -6.37
CA MET A 237 -12.78 -11.83 -6.97
C MET A 237 -12.82 -12.51 -8.36
N VAL A 238 -11.72 -12.58 -9.13
CA VAL A 238 -11.69 -13.09 -10.54
C VAL A 238 -10.41 -13.92 -10.80
N PRO A 239 -10.49 -15.07 -11.51
CA PRO A 239 -9.49 -16.14 -11.41
C PRO A 239 -8.19 -15.83 -12.14
N SER A 240 -7.06 -16.21 -11.54
CA SER A 240 -5.85 -16.54 -12.30
C SER A 240 -5.45 -17.98 -12.06
N ALA A 241 -5.14 -18.65 -13.17
CA ALA A 241 -4.76 -20.05 -13.26
C ALA A 241 -3.34 -20.30 -12.74
N VAL A 242 -3.10 -21.58 -12.44
CA VAL A 242 -1.93 -22.18 -11.82
C VAL A 242 -0.75 -22.22 -12.80
N ASP A 243 0.48 -22.16 -12.29
CA ASP A 243 1.58 -22.99 -12.80
C ASP A 243 2.26 -23.68 -11.62
N ASN A 244 2.23 -25.02 -11.68
CA ASN A 244 2.99 -25.97 -10.88
C ASN A 244 4.24 -26.27 -11.70
N ASP A 245 5.41 -26.29 -11.08
CA ASP A 245 6.49 -27.16 -11.52
C ASP A 245 7.13 -27.81 -10.30
N SER A 246 7.12 -29.14 -10.36
CA SER A 246 7.69 -30.07 -9.41
C SER A 246 9.14 -30.35 -9.82
N GLU A 247 10.06 -30.39 -8.85
CA GLU A 247 11.32 -31.11 -9.03
C GLU A 247 11.54 -32.03 -7.82
N GLU A 248 11.56 -33.33 -8.11
CA GLU A 248 12.08 -34.39 -7.25
C GLU A 248 13.61 -34.37 -7.28
N LEU A 249 14.26 -34.68 -6.15
CA LEU A 249 15.57 -35.32 -6.13
C LEU A 249 15.78 -36.14 -4.85
N ASP A 250 16.20 -37.37 -5.10
CA ASP A 250 16.52 -38.49 -4.21
C ASP A 250 17.88 -38.31 -3.52
N VAL A 251 17.98 -38.64 -2.22
CA VAL A 251 19.16 -39.30 -1.62
C VAL A 251 18.70 -40.15 -0.41
N GLN A 252 18.71 -41.47 -0.57
CA GLN A 252 18.66 -42.44 0.52
C GLN A 252 20.00 -42.49 1.29
N GLN A 253 20.01 -42.04 2.56
CA GLN A 253 20.71 -42.72 3.68
C GLN A 253 20.48 -42.14 5.10
N GLU A 254 19.49 -41.26 5.31
CA GLU A 254 19.06 -40.77 6.66
C GLU A 254 17.54 -40.99 6.91
N ALA A 255 16.93 -42.01 6.30
CA ALA A 255 15.47 -42.11 6.17
C ALA A 255 14.70 -42.25 7.50
N PHE A 256 15.24 -42.94 8.52
CA PHE A 256 14.46 -43.29 9.71
C PHE A 256 14.32 -42.13 10.73
N GLU A 257 15.39 -41.41 11.03
CA GLU A 257 15.33 -40.26 11.96
C GLU A 257 14.60 -39.05 11.35
N ILE A 258 14.72 -38.88 10.04
CA ILE A 258 14.03 -37.83 9.29
C ILE A 258 12.53 -38.10 9.27
N GLU A 259 12.09 -39.34 9.08
CA GLU A 259 10.68 -39.71 9.06
C GLU A 259 10.01 -39.54 10.43
N GLU A 260 10.67 -39.97 11.51
CA GLU A 260 10.15 -39.78 12.87
C GLU A 260 10.07 -38.30 13.27
N ARG A 261 11.10 -37.50 12.94
CA ARG A 261 11.06 -36.05 13.16
C ARG A 261 9.95 -35.38 12.32
N THR A 262 9.82 -35.77 11.06
CA THR A 262 8.78 -35.25 10.17
C THR A 262 7.39 -35.56 10.73
N ARG A 263 7.19 -36.76 11.29
CA ARG A 263 5.95 -37.16 11.98
C ARG A 263 5.67 -36.30 13.22
N LEU A 264 6.66 -36.07 14.09
CA LEU A 264 6.47 -35.23 15.28
C LEU A 264 6.12 -33.78 14.92
N ILE A 265 6.75 -33.24 13.87
CA ILE A 265 6.41 -31.90 13.35
C ILE A 265 4.97 -31.91 12.81
N ALA A 266 4.59 -32.93 12.04
CA ALA A 266 3.24 -33.08 11.48
C ALA A 266 2.17 -33.14 12.59
N GLU A 267 2.43 -33.85 13.69
CA GLU A 267 1.52 -33.91 14.85
C GLU A 267 1.34 -32.54 15.52
N GLU A 268 2.40 -31.75 15.68
CA GLU A 268 2.27 -30.38 16.22
C GLU A 268 1.54 -29.44 15.25
N ILE A 269 1.80 -29.57 13.94
CA ILE A 269 1.04 -28.86 12.90
C ILE A 269 -0.44 -29.20 12.98
N ASP A 270 -0.80 -30.49 12.99
CA ASP A 270 -2.20 -30.96 13.08
C ASP A 270 -2.86 -30.46 14.37
N ARG A 271 -2.15 -30.51 15.51
CA ARG A 271 -2.67 -30.03 16.80
C ARG A 271 -3.05 -28.55 16.75
N TYR A 272 -2.22 -27.71 16.14
CA TYR A 272 -2.50 -26.29 16.02
C TYR A 272 -3.54 -26.01 14.93
N VAL A 273 -3.30 -26.48 13.70
CA VAL A 273 -4.14 -26.16 12.55
C VAL A 273 -5.52 -26.76 12.71
N VAL A 274 -5.63 -28.07 12.98
CA VAL A 274 -6.92 -28.77 13.11
C VAL A 274 -7.44 -28.71 14.54
N GLY A 275 -6.61 -29.03 15.53
CA GLY A 275 -7.05 -29.14 16.93
C GLY A 275 -7.53 -27.82 17.54
N LEU A 276 -6.88 -26.70 17.20
CA LEU A 276 -7.35 -25.36 17.58
C LEU A 276 -8.14 -24.65 16.47
N GLN A 277 -8.47 -25.37 15.40
CA GLN A 277 -9.19 -24.85 14.24
C GLN A 277 -8.58 -23.57 13.65
N ALA A 278 -7.25 -23.40 13.72
CA ALA A 278 -6.58 -22.23 13.17
C ALA A 278 -6.79 -22.10 11.64
N PHE A 279 -7.12 -23.20 10.95
CA PHE A 279 -7.51 -23.17 9.53
C PHE A 279 -8.73 -22.28 9.25
N LEU A 280 -9.55 -21.97 10.25
CA LEU A 280 -10.70 -21.07 10.13
C LEU A 280 -10.29 -19.59 9.98
N ASP A 281 -9.05 -19.22 10.32
CA ASP A 281 -8.55 -17.86 10.04
C ASP A 281 -8.26 -17.73 8.54
N PRO A 282 -8.96 -16.84 7.80
CA PRO A 282 -8.73 -16.63 6.36
C PRO A 282 -7.32 -16.14 6.03
N HIS A 283 -6.61 -15.54 6.99
CA HIS A 283 -5.30 -14.93 6.83
C HIS A 283 -4.16 -15.73 7.48
N LEU A 284 -4.41 -16.99 7.85
CA LEU A 284 -3.43 -17.88 8.47
C LEU A 284 -2.13 -17.96 7.66
N LYS A 285 -1.00 -17.78 8.34
CA LYS A 285 0.36 -17.88 7.77
C LYS A 285 1.12 -19.05 8.34
N ILE A 286 2.15 -19.49 7.62
CA ILE A 286 3.05 -20.53 8.13
C ILE A 286 3.83 -20.04 9.37
N ASP A 287 4.08 -18.73 9.50
CA ASP A 287 4.70 -18.16 10.70
C ASP A 287 3.81 -18.31 11.95
N ASP A 288 2.48 -18.29 11.79
CA ASP A 288 1.55 -18.54 12.89
C ASP A 288 1.65 -20.00 13.34
N VAL A 289 1.79 -20.94 12.38
CA VAL A 289 2.05 -22.36 12.69
C VAL A 289 3.40 -22.53 13.39
N VAL A 290 4.46 -21.90 12.87
CA VAL A 290 5.81 -21.96 13.46
C VAL A 290 5.81 -21.49 14.90
N ALA A 291 5.11 -20.39 15.21
CA ALA A 291 5.00 -19.87 16.57
C ALA A 291 4.31 -20.83 17.55
N HIS A 292 3.56 -21.81 17.05
CA HIS A 292 2.85 -22.82 17.84
C HIS A 292 3.46 -24.22 17.70
N THR A 293 4.65 -24.31 17.10
CA THR A 293 5.47 -25.53 17.03
C THR A 293 6.80 -25.31 17.73
N SER A 294 7.42 -26.39 18.18
CA SER A 294 8.76 -26.39 18.78
C SER A 294 9.89 -26.30 17.74
N TYR A 295 9.55 -26.09 16.46
CA TYR A 295 10.45 -26.26 15.32
C TYR A 295 10.66 -24.98 14.53
N SER A 296 11.78 -24.90 13.82
CA SER A 296 12.06 -23.75 12.95
C SER A 296 11.17 -23.75 11.70
N ARG A 297 10.99 -22.57 11.12
CA ARG A 297 10.26 -22.36 9.85
C ARG A 297 10.73 -23.29 8.73
N THR A 298 12.03 -23.58 8.66
CA THR A 298 12.60 -24.50 7.67
C THR A 298 12.02 -25.90 7.82
N TYR A 299 12.02 -26.45 9.04
CA TYR A 299 11.51 -27.79 9.30
C TYR A 299 10.00 -27.87 9.08
N VAL A 300 9.24 -26.87 9.54
CA VAL A 300 7.78 -26.79 9.32
C VAL A 300 7.45 -26.72 7.81
N SER A 301 8.17 -25.89 7.04
CA SER A 301 7.95 -25.79 5.60
C SER A 301 8.30 -27.07 4.85
N GLN A 302 9.38 -27.76 5.25
CA GLN A 302 9.76 -29.05 4.68
C GLN A 302 8.72 -30.12 4.99
N THR A 303 8.19 -30.17 6.21
CA THR A 303 7.09 -31.08 6.58
C THR A 303 5.84 -30.80 5.76
N PHE A 304 5.48 -29.53 5.52
CA PHE A 304 4.36 -29.21 4.63
C PHE A 304 4.55 -29.73 3.21
N GLN A 305 5.75 -29.55 2.65
CA GLN A 305 6.06 -30.05 1.31
C GLN A 305 6.03 -31.58 1.24
N ARG A 306 6.62 -32.26 2.22
CA ARG A 306 6.74 -33.72 2.24
C ARG A 306 5.43 -34.44 2.55
N CYS A 307 4.68 -33.96 3.54
CA CYS A 307 3.49 -34.67 4.04
C CYS A 307 2.19 -34.20 3.38
N TYR A 308 2.15 -32.94 2.93
CA TYR A 308 0.88 -32.30 2.55
C TYR A 308 0.95 -31.52 1.22
N GLY A 309 2.07 -31.61 0.49
CA GLY A 309 2.32 -30.91 -0.77
C GLY A 309 2.67 -29.41 -0.59
N SER A 310 1.80 -28.63 0.04
CA SER A 310 2.10 -27.24 0.43
C SER A 310 1.27 -26.78 1.62
N PHE A 311 1.73 -25.74 2.31
CA PHE A 311 0.99 -25.13 3.42
C PHE A 311 -0.44 -24.71 2.99
N ALA A 312 -0.56 -24.04 1.84
CA ALA A 312 -1.84 -23.62 1.29
C ALA A 312 -2.73 -24.82 0.93
N ALA A 313 -2.19 -25.87 0.33
CA ALA A 313 -2.95 -27.07 -0.02
C ALA A 313 -3.49 -27.78 1.22
N TYR A 314 -2.67 -27.91 2.26
CA TYR A 314 -3.07 -28.51 3.53
C TYR A 314 -4.21 -27.76 4.20
N VAL A 315 -4.03 -26.45 4.44
CA VAL A 315 -5.04 -25.61 5.11
C VAL A 315 -6.36 -25.61 4.33
N ASN A 316 -6.29 -25.45 3.01
CA ASN A 316 -7.48 -25.44 2.17
C ASN A 316 -8.16 -26.83 2.11
N GLY A 317 -7.42 -27.92 2.25
CA GLY A 317 -7.96 -29.25 2.45
C GLY A 317 -8.81 -29.36 3.72
N GLN A 318 -8.33 -28.80 4.84
CA GLN A 318 -9.09 -28.76 6.10
C GLN A 318 -10.33 -27.88 5.99
N ARG A 319 -10.22 -26.70 5.37
CA ARG A 319 -11.37 -25.80 5.13
C ARG A 319 -12.46 -26.45 4.28
N LEU A 320 -12.08 -27.23 3.26
CA LEU A 320 -13.05 -27.99 2.45
C LEU A 320 -13.77 -29.07 3.28
N ALA A 321 -13.03 -29.84 4.06
CA ALA A 321 -13.63 -30.88 4.92
C ALA A 321 -14.58 -30.27 5.96
N TYR A 322 -14.19 -29.13 6.54
CA TYR A 322 -15.06 -28.39 7.46
C TYR A 322 -16.30 -27.85 6.77
N TYR A 323 -16.18 -27.29 5.55
CA TYR A 323 -17.33 -26.83 4.77
C TYR A 323 -18.35 -27.95 4.52
N GLU A 324 -17.88 -29.14 4.15
CA GLU A 324 -18.75 -30.29 3.88
C GLU A 324 -19.57 -30.66 5.13
N GLN A 325 -18.94 -30.65 6.31
CA GLN A 325 -19.62 -30.88 7.58
C GLN A 325 -20.57 -29.73 7.93
N TYR A 326 -20.13 -28.48 7.77
CA TYR A 326 -20.88 -27.29 8.14
C TYR A 326 -22.22 -27.18 7.41
N VAL A 327 -22.25 -27.50 6.11
CA VAL A 327 -23.47 -27.47 5.28
C VAL A 327 -24.47 -28.54 5.70
N VAL A 328 -24.00 -29.69 6.19
CA VAL A 328 -24.88 -30.75 6.74
C VAL A 328 -25.50 -30.29 8.05
N ASP A 329 -24.71 -29.63 8.90
CA ASP A 329 -25.15 -29.17 10.22
C ASP A 329 -26.03 -27.90 10.14
N HIS A 330 -25.89 -27.09 9.09
CA HIS A 330 -26.59 -25.82 8.89
C HIS A 330 -27.26 -25.77 7.48
N PRO A 331 -28.29 -26.58 7.23
CA PRO A 331 -28.90 -26.71 5.90
C PRO A 331 -29.62 -25.44 5.42
N ASP A 332 -30.00 -24.55 6.34
CA ASP A 332 -30.71 -23.31 6.06
C ASP A 332 -29.78 -22.12 5.74
N GLU A 333 -28.46 -22.29 5.93
CA GLU A 333 -27.49 -21.24 5.64
C GLU A 333 -27.12 -21.14 4.16
N THR A 334 -26.80 -19.94 3.72
CA THR A 334 -26.33 -19.72 2.35
C THR A 334 -24.94 -20.35 2.17
N MET A 335 -24.67 -20.86 0.96
CA MET A 335 -23.35 -21.39 0.62
C MET A 335 -22.22 -20.37 0.81
N GLU A 336 -22.52 -19.07 0.66
CA GLU A 336 -21.57 -17.99 0.90
C GLU A 336 -21.25 -17.84 2.39
N SER A 337 -22.27 -17.86 3.26
CA SER A 337 -22.09 -17.88 4.72
C SER A 337 -21.26 -19.08 5.16
N ALA A 338 -21.60 -20.27 4.65
CA ALA A 338 -20.87 -21.50 4.95
C ALA A 338 -19.40 -21.44 4.52
N ALA A 339 -19.09 -20.83 3.37
CA ALA A 339 -17.71 -20.66 2.91
C ALA A 339 -16.92 -19.72 3.82
N LEU A 340 -17.52 -18.59 4.23
CA LEU A 340 -16.90 -17.66 5.18
C LEU A 340 -16.69 -18.29 6.55
N ALA A 341 -17.70 -19.02 7.06
CA ALA A 341 -17.64 -19.75 8.33
C ALA A 341 -16.57 -20.85 8.33
N SER A 342 -16.26 -21.42 7.15
CA SER A 342 -15.21 -22.43 6.97
C SER A 342 -13.81 -21.85 6.79
N GLY A 343 -13.63 -20.53 6.98
CA GLY A 343 -12.33 -19.86 6.90
C GLY A 343 -11.89 -19.48 5.49
N PHE A 344 -12.75 -19.61 4.47
CA PHE A 344 -12.45 -19.02 3.17
C PHE A 344 -12.73 -17.51 3.20
N PRO A 345 -11.88 -16.68 2.59
CA PRO A 345 -12.11 -15.24 2.53
C PRO A 345 -13.30 -14.86 1.61
N SER A 346 -13.74 -15.77 0.74
CA SER A 346 -14.98 -15.64 -0.03
C SER A 346 -15.46 -16.99 -0.59
N TYR A 347 -16.74 -17.07 -0.96
CA TYR A 347 -17.32 -18.24 -1.64
C TYR A 347 -16.57 -18.64 -2.92
N ASN A 348 -16.07 -17.66 -3.68
CA ASN A 348 -15.34 -17.94 -4.91
C ASN A 348 -14.00 -18.65 -4.66
N VAL A 349 -13.34 -18.36 -3.53
CA VAL A 349 -12.10 -19.06 -3.15
C VAL A 349 -12.41 -20.50 -2.74
N TYR A 350 -13.50 -20.75 -2.01
CA TYR A 350 -14.02 -22.09 -1.75
C TYR A 350 -14.24 -22.85 -3.07
N TYR A 351 -15.01 -22.26 -4.00
CA TYR A 351 -15.39 -22.88 -5.26
C TYR A 351 -14.15 -23.30 -6.07
N ARG A 352 -13.16 -22.41 -6.22
CA ARG A 352 -11.91 -22.74 -6.93
C ARG A 352 -11.14 -23.85 -6.23
N THR A 353 -11.04 -23.80 -4.91
CA THR A 353 -10.34 -24.83 -4.13
C THR A 353 -10.99 -26.19 -4.35
N LYS A 354 -12.32 -26.27 -4.32
CA LYS A 354 -13.07 -27.50 -4.55
C LYS A 354 -12.85 -28.08 -5.95
N HIS A 355 -12.78 -27.22 -6.97
CA HIS A 355 -12.56 -27.62 -8.37
C HIS A 355 -11.08 -27.80 -8.77
N LYS A 356 -10.15 -27.59 -7.84
CA LYS A 356 -8.71 -27.88 -8.02
C LYS A 356 -8.30 -29.27 -7.50
N LYS A 357 -9.10 -29.87 -6.62
CA LYS A 357 -9.05 -31.31 -6.33
C LYS A 357 -9.65 -32.06 -7.52
#